data_AF-A0A8K0FVY1-F1
#
_entry.id   AF-A0A8K0FVY1-F1
#
_cell.length_a   1.000
_cell.length_b   1.000
_cell.length_c   1.000
_cell.angle_alpha   90.00
_cell.angle_beta   90.00
_cell.angle_gamma   90.00
#
_symmetry.space_group_name_H-M   'P 1'
#
loop_
_entity.id
_entity.type
_entity.pdbx_description
1 polymer ?
#
loop_
_entity_poly.entity_id
_entity_poly.type
_entity_poly.pdbx_seq_one_letter_code
_entity_poly.pdbx_strand_id
1 'polypeptide(L)'
;MDGQEETHTLGLLWHSKSGELKYCIKLPKPNKRLNKRSIVSTIAQIYDPLGLLGPTIIATKIILQKLWQLKISWDDGLPSDLANEWQFYLDNLHIINKLSVPHRVICDNYVNDEIHEFASAFTCGQSTW
;
A
#
# COMPACT_ATOMS: atom_id res chain seq x y z
N MET A 1 21.14 14.02 -18.79
CA MET A 1 19.74 13.77 -18.40
C MET A 1 19.79 12.65 -17.39
N ASP A 2 19.65 13.00 -16.13
CA ASP A 2 20.01 12.15 -15.00
C ASP A 2 18.86 11.16 -14.72
N GLY A 3 19.12 9.87 -14.97
CA GLY A 3 18.15 8.80 -14.73
C GLY A 3 17.90 8.64 -13.24
N GLN A 4 16.67 8.86 -12.81
CA GLN A 4 16.24 8.51 -11.46
C GLN A 4 16.01 6.99 -11.44
N GLU A 5 16.86 6.23 -10.76
CA GLU A 5 16.60 4.81 -10.49
C GLU A 5 15.53 4.72 -9.40
N GLU A 6 14.28 4.60 -9.85
CA GLU A 6 13.12 4.35 -8.99
C GLU A 6 12.88 2.84 -8.92
N THR A 7 12.88 2.28 -7.71
CA THR A 7 12.54 0.87 -7.50
C THR A 7 11.16 0.75 -6.87
N HIS A 8 10.29 -0.06 -7.48
CA HIS A 8 8.95 -0.34 -6.98
C HIS A 8 8.92 -1.63 -6.19
N THR A 9 8.33 -1.61 -4.99
CA THR A 9 8.11 -2.84 -4.20
C THR A 9 6.80 -2.71 -3.42
N LEU A 10 5.84 -3.61 -3.68
CA LEU A 10 4.59 -3.76 -2.91
C LEU A 10 3.81 -2.45 -2.65
N GLY A 11 3.78 -1.52 -3.60
CA GLY A 11 3.08 -0.23 -3.46
C GLY A 11 3.91 0.89 -2.83
N LEU A 12 5.20 0.66 -2.58
CA LEU A 12 6.19 1.68 -2.25
C LEU A 12 7.09 1.98 -3.44
N LEU A 13 7.60 3.21 -3.46
CA LEU A 13 8.60 3.72 -4.38
C LEU A 13 9.80 4.17 -3.57
N TRP A 14 10.96 3.62 -3.91
CA TRP A 14 12.24 3.99 -3.31
C TRP A 14 12.98 4.97 -4.22
N HIS A 15 13.33 6.14 -3.67
CA HIS A 15 14.22 7.10 -4.31
C HIS A 15 15.63 6.97 -3.73
N SER A 16 16.51 6.19 -4.40
CA SER A 16 17.87 5.91 -3.92
C SER A 16 18.71 7.16 -3.67
N LYS A 17 18.53 8.22 -4.47
CA LYS A 17 19.31 9.46 -4.36
C LYS A 17 18.90 10.33 -3.17
N SER A 18 17.59 10.40 -2.85
CA SER A 18 17.11 11.17 -1.71
C SER A 18 16.99 10.35 -0.44
N GLY A 19 17.10 9.02 -0.51
CA GLY A 19 16.89 8.11 0.62
C GLY A 19 15.45 8.15 1.12
N GLU A 20 14.49 8.45 0.25
CA GLU A 20 13.08 8.57 0.61
C GLU A 20 12.29 7.33 0.17
N LEU A 21 11.41 6.86 1.05
CA LEU A 21 10.34 5.92 0.73
C LEU A 21 9.04 6.69 0.54
N LYS A 22 8.37 6.46 -0.59
CA LYS A 22 7.07 7.06 -0.92
C LYS A 22 6.03 5.99 -1.16
N TYR A 23 4.79 6.26 -0.79
CA TYR A 23 3.67 5.42 -1.18
C TYR A 23 3.24 5.72 -2.61
N CYS A 24 2.96 4.66 -3.39
CA CYS A 24 2.50 4.73 -4.76
C CYS A 24 1.27 3.84 -4.94
N ILE A 25 0.09 4.43 -4.73
CA ILE A 25 -1.19 3.76 -4.93
C ILE A 25 -1.76 4.16 -6.29
N LYS A 26 -2.01 3.18 -7.15
CA LYS A 26 -2.66 3.39 -8.46
C LYS A 26 -4.16 3.44 -8.30
N LEU A 27 -4.74 4.62 -8.48
CA LEU A 27 -6.19 4.81 -8.41
C LEU A 27 -6.87 4.23 -9.66
N PRO A 28 -8.04 3.57 -9.50
CA PRO A 28 -8.83 3.12 -10.64
C PRO A 28 -9.34 4.32 -11.47
N LYS A 29 -9.48 4.12 -12.79
CA LYS A 29 -9.94 5.17 -13.71
C LYS A 29 -11.41 5.55 -13.43
N PRO A 30 -11.77 6.85 -13.48
CA PRO A 30 -13.09 7.37 -13.06
C PRO A 30 -14.29 6.86 -13.86
N ASN A 31 -14.09 6.24 -15.04
CA ASN A 31 -15.17 5.75 -15.92
C ASN A 31 -15.30 4.22 -15.97
N LYS A 32 -14.64 3.48 -15.07
CA LYS A 32 -14.77 2.03 -15.03
C LYS A 32 -15.97 1.66 -14.16
N ARG A 33 -16.86 0.79 -14.65
CA ARG A 33 -17.99 0.26 -13.86
C ARG A 33 -17.46 -0.28 -12.53
N LEU A 34 -17.90 0.32 -11.43
CA LEU A 34 -17.51 -0.14 -10.10
C LEU A 34 -18.26 -1.42 -9.78
N ASN A 35 -17.48 -2.47 -9.55
CA ASN A 35 -17.97 -3.77 -9.09
C ASN A 35 -17.12 -4.25 -7.91
N LYS A 36 -17.61 -5.25 -7.19
CA LYS A 36 -16.95 -5.81 -6.02
C LYS A 36 -15.51 -6.24 -6.33
N ARG A 37 -15.27 -6.83 -7.50
CA ARG A 37 -13.92 -7.22 -7.97
C ARG A 37 -12.97 -6.04 -8.07
N SER A 38 -13.40 -4.94 -8.67
CA SER A 38 -12.57 -3.75 -8.83
C SER A 38 -12.17 -3.14 -7.49
N ILE A 39 -13.11 -3.06 -6.54
CA ILE A 39 -12.83 -2.48 -5.22
C ILE A 39 -11.84 -3.35 -4.44
N VAL A 40 -12.09 -4.66 -4.38
CA VAL A 40 -11.18 -5.59 -3.69
C VAL A 40 -9.78 -5.56 -4.32
N SER A 41 -9.70 -5.48 -5.65
CA SER A 41 -8.42 -5.37 -6.36
C SER A 41 -7.69 -4.05 -6.08
N THR A 42 -8.40 -2.94 -5.89
CA THR A 42 -7.79 -1.67 -5.45
C THR A 42 -7.34 -1.75 -4.00
N ILE A 43 -8.16 -2.30 -3.11
CA ILE A 43 -7.83 -2.52 -1.70
C ILE A 43 -6.56 -3.35 -1.54
N ALA A 44 -6.41 -4.41 -2.33
CA ALA A 44 -5.23 -5.28 -2.28
C ALA A 44 -3.91 -4.57 -2.65
N GLN A 45 -3.96 -3.40 -3.29
CA GLN A 45 -2.78 -2.59 -3.58
C GLN A 45 -2.35 -1.71 -2.40
N ILE A 46 -3.19 -1.57 -1.38
CA ILE A 46 -2.91 -0.77 -0.18
C ILE A 46 -2.17 -1.66 0.80
N TYR A 47 -0.85 -1.70 0.66
CA TYR A 47 0.05 -2.40 1.58
C TYR A 47 0.86 -1.37 2.38
N ASP A 48 0.99 -1.62 3.68
CA ASP A 48 1.63 -0.70 4.61
C ASP A 48 2.68 -1.42 5.46
N PRO A 49 3.90 -1.60 4.91
CA PRO A 49 4.96 -2.28 5.65
C PRO A 49 5.49 -1.43 6.81
N LEU A 50 5.27 -0.11 6.80
CA LEU A 50 5.76 0.82 7.83
C LEU A 50 4.73 1.09 8.93
N GLY A 51 3.48 0.63 8.78
CA GLY A 51 2.41 0.85 9.77
C GLY A 51 1.86 2.29 9.81
N LEU A 52 2.17 3.12 8.81
CA LEU A 52 1.82 4.55 8.80
C LEU A 52 0.42 4.84 8.23
N LEU A 53 -0.21 3.88 7.59
CA LEU A 53 -1.51 4.00 6.93
C LEU A 53 -2.66 3.46 7.79
N GLY A 54 -2.51 3.41 9.11
CA GLY A 54 -3.50 2.84 10.04
C GLY A 54 -4.96 3.29 9.78
N PRO A 55 -5.27 4.60 9.75
CA PRO A 55 -6.63 5.09 9.48
C PRO A 55 -7.16 4.67 8.09
N THR A 56 -6.29 4.68 7.07
CA THR A 56 -6.62 4.26 5.70
C THR A 56 -6.97 2.77 5.63
N ILE A 57 -6.19 1.93 6.30
CA ILE A 57 -6.43 0.49 6.36
C ILE A 57 -7.74 0.19 7.09
N ILE A 58 -8.04 0.91 8.18
CA ILE A 58 -9.29 0.75 8.91
C ILE A 58 -10.48 1.11 8.01
N ALA A 59 -10.44 2.26 7.34
CA ALA A 59 -11.50 2.67 6.41
C ALA A 59 -11.71 1.63 5.29
N THR A 60 -10.61 1.12 4.73
CA THR A 60 -10.62 0.04 3.74
C THR A 60 -11.32 -1.22 4.27
N LYS A 61 -11.01 -1.64 5.50
CA LYS A 61 -11.64 -2.81 6.12
C LYS A 61 -13.14 -2.63 6.34
N ILE A 62 -13.58 -1.42 6.71
CA ILE A 62 -15.00 -1.09 6.87
C ILE A 62 -15.74 -1.23 5.52
N ILE A 63 -15.20 -0.66 4.45
CA ILE A 63 -15.78 -0.77 3.10
C ILE A 63 -15.81 -2.24 2.65
N LEU A 64 -14.75 -3.00 2.91
CA LEU A 64 -14.69 -4.42 2.60
C LEU A 64 -15.78 -5.20 3.34
N GLN A 65 -15.99 -4.94 4.63
CA GLN A 65 -17.08 -5.56 5.41
C GLN A 65 -18.46 -5.26 4.81
N LYS A 66 -18.74 -4.00 4.46
CA LYS A 66 -19.99 -3.60 3.79
C LYS A 66 -20.18 -4.35 2.47
N LEU A 67 -19.13 -4.49 1.65
CA LEU A 67 -19.16 -5.25 0.39
C LEU A 67 -19.49 -6.74 0.58
N TRP A 68 -19.03 -7.35 1.68
CA TRP A 68 -19.35 -8.74 1.99
C TRP A 68 -20.80 -8.91 2.44
N GLN A 69 -21.37 -7.92 3.14
CA GLN A 69 -22.76 -7.95 3.60
C GLN A 69 -23.79 -7.81 2.46
N LEU A 70 -23.42 -7.17 1.35
CA LEU A 70 -24.32 -6.98 0.19
C LEU A 70 -24.73 -8.28 -0.52
N LYS A 71 -24.01 -9.39 -0.31
CA LYS A 71 -24.28 -10.70 -0.96
C LYS A 71 -24.43 -10.64 -2.50
N ILE A 72 -23.81 -9.66 -3.15
CA ILE A 72 -23.76 -9.50 -4.62
C ILE A 72 -22.59 -10.29 -5.24
N SER A 73 -22.70 -10.59 -6.54
CA SER A 73 -21.64 -11.20 -7.33
C SER A 73 -20.46 -10.25 -7.55
N TRP A 74 -19.33 -10.80 -8.01
CA TRP A 74 -18.08 -10.07 -8.23
C TRP A 74 -18.19 -8.96 -9.27
N ASP A 75 -19.02 -9.16 -10.29
CA ASP A 75 -19.14 -8.30 -11.47
C ASP A 75 -20.47 -7.51 -11.51
N ASP A 76 -21.28 -7.63 -10.45
CA ASP A 76 -22.50 -6.86 -10.26
C ASP A 76 -22.20 -5.39 -9.97
N GLY A 77 -23.14 -4.52 -10.34
CA GLY A 77 -23.08 -3.11 -10.00
C GLY A 77 -23.29 -2.90 -8.51
N LEU A 78 -22.62 -1.88 -7.96
CA LEU A 78 -22.77 -1.52 -6.56
C LEU A 78 -23.99 -0.61 -6.34
N PRO A 79 -24.63 -0.69 -5.16
CA PRO A 79 -25.58 0.34 -4.72
C PRO A 79 -24.94 1.73 -4.76
N SER A 80 -25.74 2.75 -5.09
CA SER A 80 -25.29 4.14 -5.19
C SER A 80 -24.55 4.62 -3.94
N ASP A 81 -25.05 4.26 -2.76
CA ASP A 81 -24.54 4.74 -1.49
C ASP A 81 -23.11 4.25 -1.24
N LEU A 82 -22.84 2.97 -1.50
CA LEU A 82 -21.51 2.39 -1.35
C LEU A 82 -20.56 2.84 -2.47
N ALA A 83 -21.07 3.08 -3.68
CA ALA A 83 -20.30 3.66 -4.77
C ALA A 83 -19.83 5.09 -4.44
N ASN A 84 -20.72 5.91 -3.87
CA ASN A 84 -20.41 7.27 -3.42
C ASN A 84 -19.40 7.27 -2.26
N GLU A 85 -19.59 6.39 -1.27
CA GLU A 85 -18.64 6.21 -0.16
C GLU A 85 -17.26 5.79 -0.68
N TRP A 86 -17.22 4.85 -1.63
CA TRP A 86 -15.97 4.43 -2.26
C TRP A 86 -15.30 5.54 -3.04
N GLN A 87 -16.07 6.35 -3.78
CA GLN A 87 -15.52 7.49 -4.52
C GLN A 87 -14.93 8.54 -3.56
N PHE A 88 -15.64 8.87 -2.49
CA PHE A 88 -15.13 9.78 -1.45
C PHE A 88 -13.83 9.24 -0.84
N TYR A 89 -13.76 7.93 -0.57
CA TYR A 89 -12.54 7.30 -0.09
C TYR A 89 -11.37 7.44 -1.08
N LEU A 90 -11.59 7.15 -2.37
CA LEU A 90 -10.57 7.33 -3.42
C LEU A 90 -10.10 8.78 -3.54
N ASP A 91 -11.04 9.72 -3.45
CA ASP A 91 -10.77 11.15 -3.50
C ASP A 91 -9.93 11.63 -2.32
N ASN A 92 -9.91 10.91 -1.19
CA ASN A 92 -9.01 11.20 -0.08
C ASN A 92 -7.70 10.39 -0.15
N LEU A 93 -7.71 9.25 -0.86
CA LEU A 93 -6.57 8.34 -0.95
C LEU A 93 -5.35 8.96 -1.65
N HIS A 94 -5.56 9.93 -2.55
CA HIS A 94 -4.47 10.64 -3.22
C HIS A 94 -3.52 11.38 -2.24
N ILE A 95 -4.00 11.71 -1.04
CA ILE A 95 -3.19 12.37 -0.01
C ILE A 95 -2.04 11.45 0.43
N ILE A 96 -2.23 10.14 0.40
CA ILE A 96 -1.21 9.16 0.80
C ILE A 96 -0.01 9.17 -0.16
N ASN A 97 -0.22 9.43 -1.44
CA ASN A 97 0.87 9.55 -2.41
C ASN A 97 1.77 10.78 -2.14
N LYS A 98 1.36 11.69 -1.24
CA LYS A 98 2.18 12.82 -0.79
C LYS A 98 3.03 12.47 0.45
N LEU A 99 2.79 11.32 1.08
CA LEU A 99 3.57 10.88 2.23
C LEU A 99 4.94 10.38 1.77
N SER A 100 5.98 11.09 2.18
CA SER A 100 7.39 10.74 2.00
C SER A 100 7.99 10.50 3.37
N VAL A 101 8.66 9.36 3.54
CA VAL A 101 9.33 8.99 4.79
C VAL A 101 10.83 8.96 4.52
N PRO A 102 11.63 9.75 5.25
CA PRO A 102 13.08 9.62 5.20
C PRO A 102 13.47 8.23 5.69
N HIS A 103 14.18 7.49 4.87
CA HIS A 103 14.74 6.19 5.19
C HIS A 103 16.24 6.26 4.95
N ARG A 104 16.90 7.05 5.80
CA ARG A 104 18.36 7.17 5.85
C ARG A 104 18.83 6.53 7.14
N VAL A 105 19.56 5.42 7.00
CA VAL A 105 20.10 4.65 8.15
C VAL A 105 21.39 5.29 8.69
N ILE A 106 22.03 6.17 7.90
CA ILE A 106 23.33 6.78 8.21
C ILE A 106 23.13 8.22 8.68
N CYS A 107 23.62 8.54 9.87
CA CYS A 107 23.66 9.91 10.40
C CYS A 107 24.91 10.65 9.89
N ASP A 108 24.79 11.94 9.58
CA ASP A 108 25.95 12.74 9.14
C ASP A 108 26.90 13.01 10.34
N ASN A 109 28.23 12.86 10.11
CA ASN A 109 29.34 13.04 11.07
C ASN A 109 29.63 11.92 12.08
N TYR A 110 29.82 10.68 11.62
CA TYR A 110 30.30 9.58 12.49
C TYR A 110 31.62 8.96 12.02
N VAL A 111 32.45 8.53 12.98
CA VAL A 111 33.83 8.03 12.76
C VAL A 111 33.89 6.49 12.72
N ASN A 112 32.87 5.80 13.23
CA ASN A 112 32.73 4.33 13.17
C ASN A 112 31.24 3.95 13.24
N ASP A 113 30.68 3.46 12.13
CA ASP A 113 29.34 2.86 12.12
C ASP A 113 29.48 1.34 11.96
N GLU A 114 28.90 0.57 12.89
CA GLU A 114 28.69 -0.86 12.76
C GLU A 114 27.19 -1.09 12.51
N ILE A 115 26.84 -1.61 11.33
CA ILE A 115 25.47 -2.03 11.02
C ILE A 115 25.30 -3.45 11.56
N HIS A 116 24.64 -3.59 12.71
CA HIS A 116 24.24 -4.89 13.22
C HIS A 116 22.94 -5.34 12.55
N GLU A 117 23.06 -6.15 11.50
CA GLU A 117 21.92 -6.81 10.87
C GLU A 117 21.46 -7.98 11.75
N PHE A 118 20.27 -7.84 12.35
CA PHE A 118 19.62 -8.91 13.10
C PHE A 118 18.72 -9.72 12.15
N ALA A 119 19.21 -10.87 11.69
CA ALA A 119 18.40 -11.85 10.98
C ALA A 119 17.83 -12.89 11.96
N SER A 120 16.51 -12.90 12.17
CA SER A 120 15.85 -14.01 12.88
C SER A 120 15.64 -15.18 11.91
N ALA A 121 16.46 -16.22 12.02
CA ALA A 121 16.27 -17.46 11.27
C ALA A 121 15.17 -18.32 11.92
N PHE A 122 14.06 -18.55 11.22
CA PHE A 122 13.15 -19.65 11.56
C PHE A 122 13.63 -20.90 10.81
N THR A 123 14.19 -21.87 11.52
CA THR A 123 14.55 -23.18 10.97
C THR A 123 13.29 -23.98 10.67
N CYS A 124 12.97 -24.19 9.40
CA CYS A 124 12.05 -25.25 8.99
C CYS A 124 12.84 -26.56 8.92
N GLY A 125 12.39 -27.55 9.70
CA GLY A 125 13.05 -28.83 9.92
C GLY A 125 13.18 -29.73 8.70
N GLN A 126 14.09 -30.68 8.86
CA GLN A 126 14.65 -31.65 7.92
C GLN A 126 13.65 -32.47 7.08
N SER A 127 14.18 -32.89 5.93
CA SER A 127 13.68 -33.87 4.97
C SER A 127 13.39 -35.25 5.57
N THR A 128 12.28 -35.86 5.16
CA THR A 128 12.15 -37.32 4.98
C THR A 128 11.23 -37.60 3.79
N TRP A 129 11.79 -38.18 2.73
CA TRP A 129 11.36 -39.45 2.12
C TRP A 129 12.60 -40.13 1.55
#